data_AF-A0AB72VAI3-F1
#
_entry.id   AF-A0AB72VAI3-F1
#
_cell.length_a   1.000
_cell.length_b   1.000
_cell.length_c   1.000
_cell.angle_alpha   90.00
_cell.angle_beta   90.00
_cell.angle_gamma   90.00
#
_symmetry.space_group_name_H-M   'P 1'
#
loop_
_entity.id
_entity.type
_entity.pdbx_description
1 polymer ?
#
loop_
_entity_poly.entity_id
_entity_poly.type
_entity_poly.pdbx_seq_one_letter_code
_entity_poly.pdbx_strand_id
1 'polypeptide(L)'
;MKDYAVHTRGLVSLLSLIFLFVLSGCGGNATTADEAAESDVVTSSSAPPSKRALDVGEAVEIPGVVLTVNSVTQSDQLMLYSEGSARGSEPREQRNAASGEKFVSVDTTVKNSSSDPWDLSCGHVLQTWLLEDELDDQQADQEKKFSPIDNLDQISGNPECGVLLEVGTEIEMTWSFTVPDDIEITHFGFSLSDSTSNDLAIISLGGAIETSSAITTTEVIAPENDTETLLEITPVDCQVGLGPIVTSWSDGTVGGWSQHCQDVHDEVLAGEVAANTPVCDGVVCTYPSGATMPDPNAPQIPSDTSGAVCDENQCVYPNGYIARIGDPNVPNYLKPGNSPWVQGQIDFQNCLDSGKTIEQCREELN
;
A
#
# COMPACT_ATOMS: atom_id res chain seq x y z
N MET A 1 -12.02 -51.01 42.40
CA MET A 1 -13.32 -51.55 41.95
C MET A 1 -13.30 -51.58 40.44
N LYS A 2 -13.45 -52.79 39.89
CA LYS A 2 -13.65 -53.18 38.48
C LYS A 2 -12.46 -53.05 37.53
N ASP A 3 -11.63 -54.09 37.60
CA ASP A 3 -11.06 -54.82 36.48
C ASP A 3 -12.10 -55.11 35.37
N TYR A 4 -11.64 -55.19 34.10
CA TYR A 4 -11.95 -56.29 33.19
C TYR A 4 -10.87 -56.39 32.09
N ALA A 5 -10.12 -57.49 32.15
CA ALA A 5 -9.37 -58.07 31.03
C ALA A 5 -10.30 -58.99 30.20
N VAL A 6 -9.70 -59.75 29.25
CA VAL A 6 -10.23 -60.92 28.48
C VAL A 6 -10.72 -60.53 27.05
N HIS A 7 -10.33 -61.14 25.92
CA HIS A 7 -9.33 -62.14 25.53
C HIS A 7 -9.37 -62.33 23.97
N THR A 8 -8.20 -62.46 23.34
CA THR A 8 -7.76 -63.43 22.29
C THR A 8 -8.50 -63.79 20.98
N ARG A 9 -7.62 -64.13 20.00
CA ARG A 9 -7.65 -65.14 18.89
C ARG A 9 -8.12 -64.61 17.52
N GLY A 10 -7.48 -64.93 16.38
CA GLY A 10 -6.36 -65.83 16.00
C GLY A 10 -5.90 -65.47 14.56
N LEU A 11 -4.62 -65.61 14.17
CA LEU A 11 -3.86 -66.81 13.74
C LEU A 11 -4.04 -67.15 12.24
N VAL A 12 -2.91 -67.52 11.60
CA VAL A 12 -2.69 -68.32 10.36
C VAL A 12 -2.22 -67.50 9.12
N SER A 13 -0.90 -67.41 8.88
CA SER A 13 -0.06 -68.23 7.93
C SER A 13 -0.11 -67.73 6.47
N LEU A 14 0.88 -67.86 5.58
CA LEU A 14 2.01 -68.79 5.46
C LEU A 14 3.05 -68.23 4.44
N LEU A 15 4.33 -68.39 4.75
CA LEU A 15 5.47 -68.77 3.89
C LEU A 15 5.31 -68.84 2.34
N SER A 16 6.28 -68.22 1.63
CA SER A 16 7.42 -68.89 0.94
C SER A 16 7.69 -68.63 -0.56
N LEU A 17 8.99 -68.38 -0.79
CA LEU A 17 9.89 -68.83 -1.87
C LEU A 17 9.84 -68.25 -3.31
N ILE A 18 10.91 -67.50 -3.62
CA ILE A 18 11.98 -67.78 -4.62
C ILE A 18 11.55 -68.33 -5.99
N PHE A 19 11.90 -67.61 -7.08
CA PHE A 19 12.49 -68.23 -8.28
C PHE A 19 13.36 -67.24 -9.09
N LEU A 20 14.62 -67.64 -9.32
CA LEU A 20 15.58 -67.15 -10.31
C LEU A 20 15.10 -67.47 -11.74
N PHE A 21 15.63 -66.77 -12.77
CA PHE A 21 15.94 -67.16 -14.18
C PHE A 21 15.77 -65.93 -15.09
N VAL A 22 16.54 -65.61 -16.13
CA VAL A 22 17.78 -66.12 -16.74
C VAL A 22 18.24 -65.08 -17.78
N LEU A 23 19.55 -65.07 -18.08
CA LEU A 23 20.19 -64.31 -19.16
C LEU A 23 19.74 -64.71 -20.58
N SER A 24 19.70 -63.74 -21.49
CA SER A 24 19.97 -63.87 -22.94
C SER A 24 20.19 -62.44 -23.49
N GLY A 25 21.07 -62.11 -24.43
CA GLY A 25 22.01 -62.84 -25.28
C GLY A 25 22.41 -61.92 -26.46
N CYS A 26 23.72 -61.76 -26.66
CA CYS A 26 24.54 -61.43 -27.86
C CYS A 26 24.04 -60.58 -29.07
N GLY A 27 24.96 -59.69 -29.50
CA GLY A 27 25.48 -59.59 -30.88
C GLY A 27 24.83 -58.52 -31.78
N GLY A 28 25.51 -57.74 -32.61
CA GLY A 28 26.91 -57.66 -33.06
C GLY A 28 27.01 -56.66 -34.23
N ASN A 29 28.18 -56.04 -34.39
CA ASN A 29 28.62 -55.00 -35.35
C ASN A 29 28.08 -55.06 -36.80
N ALA A 30 27.89 -53.87 -37.40
CA ALA A 30 28.45 -53.52 -38.73
C ALA A 30 28.49 -51.99 -38.97
N THR A 31 29.68 -51.52 -39.36
CA THR A 31 30.08 -50.18 -39.78
C THR A 31 29.52 -49.80 -41.15
N THR A 32 29.16 -48.53 -41.41
CA THR A 32 29.71 -47.62 -42.47
C THR A 32 28.87 -46.33 -42.55
N ALA A 33 29.59 -45.21 -42.66
CA ALA A 33 29.14 -43.82 -42.70
C ALA A 33 28.29 -43.46 -43.93
N ASP A 34 27.40 -42.48 -43.77
CA ASP A 34 27.35 -41.31 -44.65
C ASP A 34 26.67 -40.12 -43.96
N GLU A 35 27.02 -38.94 -44.45
CA GLU A 35 26.98 -37.61 -43.85
C GLU A 35 25.66 -36.84 -44.13
N ALA A 36 25.43 -35.80 -43.33
CA ALA A 36 24.54 -34.65 -43.55
C ALA A 36 23.02 -34.79 -43.28
N ALA A 37 22.60 -34.31 -42.10
CA ALA A 37 21.76 -33.10 -41.98
C ALA A 37 21.63 -32.73 -40.50
N GLU A 38 22.46 -31.78 -40.07
CA GLU A 38 22.36 -31.10 -38.78
C GLU A 38 21.07 -30.27 -38.78
N SER A 39 20.12 -30.67 -37.96
CA SER A 39 18.97 -29.86 -37.59
C SER A 39 19.01 -29.80 -36.07
N ASP A 40 19.58 -28.71 -35.54
CA ASP A 40 19.57 -28.38 -34.13
C ASP A 40 18.13 -28.27 -33.62
N VAL A 41 17.62 -29.38 -33.11
CA VAL A 41 16.46 -29.38 -32.23
C VAL A 41 16.98 -28.97 -30.87
N VAL A 42 16.82 -27.69 -30.54
CA VAL A 42 16.98 -27.17 -29.18
C VAL A 42 15.98 -27.93 -28.31
N THR A 43 16.47 -28.98 -27.67
CA THR A 43 15.74 -29.72 -26.65
C THR A 43 15.76 -28.84 -25.41
N SER A 44 14.68 -28.08 -25.22
CA SER A 44 14.37 -27.45 -23.93
C SER A 44 14.28 -28.55 -22.89
N SER A 45 15.31 -28.67 -22.06
CA SER A 45 15.31 -29.52 -20.88
C SER A 45 14.43 -28.86 -19.83
N SER A 46 13.21 -29.37 -19.68
CA SER A 46 12.37 -29.10 -18.51
C SER A 46 12.94 -29.89 -17.33
N ALA A 47 13.90 -29.31 -16.63
CA ALA A 47 14.21 -29.75 -15.28
C ALA A 47 13.11 -29.23 -14.32
N PRO A 48 12.66 -30.02 -13.32
CA PRO A 48 11.80 -29.50 -12.26
C PRO A 48 12.50 -28.34 -11.52
N PRO A 49 11.78 -27.42 -10.86
CA PRO A 49 12.39 -26.33 -10.08
C PRO A 49 13.13 -26.94 -8.88
N SER A 50 14.36 -27.35 -9.11
CA SER A 50 15.27 -27.82 -8.08
C SER A 50 15.84 -26.60 -7.40
N LYS A 51 15.63 -26.51 -6.08
CA LYS A 51 16.37 -25.71 -5.11
C LYS A 51 17.68 -25.18 -5.68
N ARG A 52 17.65 -23.94 -6.14
CA ARG A 52 18.82 -23.23 -6.63
C ARG A 52 18.81 -21.90 -5.91
N ALA A 53 19.81 -21.69 -5.05
CA ALA A 53 20.14 -20.37 -4.56
C ALA A 53 20.43 -19.47 -5.77
N LEU A 54 19.50 -18.58 -6.06
CA LEU A 54 19.53 -17.61 -7.16
C LEU A 54 19.81 -16.23 -6.57
N ASP A 55 20.55 -15.37 -7.27
CA ASP A 55 20.97 -14.07 -6.75
C ASP A 55 19.87 -13.00 -6.94
N VAL A 56 19.92 -11.92 -6.15
CA VAL A 56 19.10 -10.72 -6.34
C VAL A 56 19.24 -10.21 -7.79
N GLY A 57 18.12 -9.84 -8.40
CA GLY A 57 18.01 -9.40 -9.80
C GLY A 57 17.77 -10.55 -10.80
N GLU A 58 17.90 -11.81 -10.40
CA GLU A 58 17.57 -12.96 -11.25
C GLU A 58 16.07 -13.29 -11.16
N ALA A 59 15.42 -13.46 -12.33
CA ALA A 59 14.03 -13.89 -12.40
C ALA A 59 13.91 -15.39 -12.11
N VAL A 60 13.06 -15.75 -11.14
CA VAL A 60 12.84 -17.12 -10.70
C VAL A 60 11.44 -17.56 -11.07
N GLU A 61 11.34 -18.67 -11.79
CA GLU A 61 10.08 -19.21 -12.28
C GLU A 61 9.73 -20.53 -11.57
N ILE A 62 8.51 -20.57 -11.03
CA ILE A 62 7.83 -21.80 -10.60
C ILE A 62 6.48 -21.88 -11.34
N PRO A 63 5.80 -23.04 -11.38
CA PRO A 63 4.51 -23.14 -12.05
C PRO A 63 3.52 -22.06 -11.57
N GLY A 64 3.14 -21.16 -12.47
CA GLY A 64 2.14 -20.11 -12.23
C GLY A 64 2.69 -18.73 -11.84
N VAL A 65 3.96 -18.60 -11.41
CA VAL A 65 4.55 -17.28 -11.08
C VAL A 65 6.00 -17.15 -11.52
N VAL A 66 6.34 -15.98 -12.02
CA VAL A 66 7.74 -15.52 -12.17
C VAL A 66 7.97 -14.38 -11.19
N LEU A 67 8.98 -14.49 -10.33
CA LEU A 67 9.32 -13.48 -9.33
C LEU A 67 10.78 -13.08 -9.46
N THR A 68 11.05 -11.78 -9.44
CA THR A 68 12.39 -11.22 -9.36
C THR A 68 12.52 -10.44 -8.07
N VAL A 69 13.57 -10.65 -7.29
CA VAL A 69 13.91 -9.77 -6.15
C VAL A 69 14.75 -8.62 -6.69
N ASN A 70 14.30 -7.39 -6.49
CA ASN A 70 14.94 -6.19 -7.01
C ASN A 70 15.93 -5.60 -5.98
N SER A 71 15.49 -5.51 -4.73
CA SER A 71 16.28 -4.96 -3.62
C SER A 71 15.81 -5.51 -2.29
N VAL A 72 16.71 -5.48 -1.29
CA VAL A 72 16.39 -5.78 0.10
C VAL A 72 16.91 -4.66 0.98
N THR A 73 16.05 -4.12 1.84
CA THR A 73 16.39 -3.04 2.76
C THR A 73 16.12 -3.43 4.21
N GLN A 74 16.96 -2.93 5.12
CA GLN A 74 16.75 -3.02 6.56
C GLN A 74 16.54 -1.63 7.16
N SER A 75 15.56 -1.49 8.05
CA SER A 75 15.28 -0.24 8.77
C SER A 75 14.66 -0.48 10.14
N ASP A 76 14.80 0.48 11.05
CA ASP A 76 14.05 0.54 12.31
C ASP A 76 12.65 1.15 12.13
N GLN A 77 12.31 1.60 10.91
CA GLN A 77 11.07 2.30 10.59
C GLN A 77 10.44 1.75 9.32
N LEU A 78 9.12 1.76 9.28
CA LEU A 78 8.33 1.39 8.11
C LEU A 78 7.27 2.45 7.84
N MET A 79 7.22 2.93 6.61
CA MET A 79 6.23 3.91 6.15
C MET A 79 5.01 3.19 5.57
N LEU A 80 3.84 3.50 6.09
CA LEU A 80 2.56 2.87 5.74
C LEU A 80 1.53 3.93 5.31
N TYR A 81 0.58 3.54 4.49
CA TYR A 81 -0.65 4.30 4.30
C TYR A 81 -1.51 4.23 5.56
N SER A 82 -2.18 5.34 5.87
CA SER A 82 -3.13 5.40 6.98
C SER A 82 -4.26 4.40 6.80
N GLU A 83 -4.58 3.68 7.87
CA GLU A 83 -5.60 2.64 7.85
C GLU A 83 -7.00 3.24 7.64
N GLY A 84 -7.75 2.67 6.70
CA GLY A 84 -9.12 3.11 6.41
C GLY A 84 -9.24 4.40 5.60
N SER A 85 -8.11 5.00 5.21
CA SER A 85 -8.06 6.22 4.42
C SER A 85 -7.77 5.95 2.96
N ALA A 86 -8.36 6.74 2.06
CA ALA A 86 -8.06 6.64 0.64
C ALA A 86 -6.59 7.00 0.39
N ARG A 87 -5.93 6.34 -0.56
CA ARG A 87 -4.52 6.62 -0.85
C ARG A 87 -4.29 8.07 -1.25
N GLY A 88 -3.29 8.68 -0.63
CA GLY A 88 -2.95 10.09 -0.84
C GLY A 88 -3.90 11.10 -0.16
N SER A 89 -4.94 10.64 0.54
CA SER A 89 -5.82 11.53 1.30
C SER A 89 -5.27 11.91 2.67
N GLU A 90 -4.38 11.08 3.23
CA GLU A 90 -3.70 11.32 4.50
C GLU A 90 -2.19 11.15 4.37
N PRO A 91 -1.39 11.82 5.22
CA PRO A 91 0.04 11.58 5.30
C PRO A 91 0.34 10.12 5.64
N ARG A 92 1.45 9.60 5.13
CA ARG A 92 1.92 8.26 5.51
C ARG A 92 2.20 8.20 7.01
N GLU A 93 1.83 7.08 7.60
CA GLU A 93 2.13 6.76 8.99
C GLU A 93 3.48 6.08 9.09
N GLN A 94 4.30 6.57 10.02
CA GLN A 94 5.56 5.93 10.37
C GLN A 94 5.32 4.95 11.52
N ARG A 95 5.72 3.70 11.31
CA ARG A 95 5.75 2.67 12.34
C ARG A 95 7.20 2.37 12.70
N ASN A 96 7.55 2.48 13.99
CA ASN A 96 8.86 2.07 14.47
C ASN A 96 8.82 0.58 14.84
N ALA A 97 9.92 -0.13 14.60
CA ALA A 97 10.12 -1.49 15.07
C ALA A 97 10.15 -1.51 16.61
N ALA A 98 9.73 -2.63 17.21
CA ALA A 98 9.84 -2.77 18.66
C ALA A 98 11.31 -2.90 19.10
N SER A 99 11.58 -2.74 20.39
CA SER A 99 12.92 -2.93 20.93
C SER A 99 13.44 -4.34 20.65
N GLY A 100 14.61 -4.44 20.00
CA GLY A 100 15.20 -5.72 19.61
C GLY A 100 14.68 -6.27 18.28
N GLU A 101 13.94 -5.46 17.51
CA GLU A 101 13.41 -5.83 16.20
C GLU A 101 13.82 -4.79 15.14
N LYS A 102 13.81 -5.21 13.89
CA LYS A 102 13.98 -4.40 12.69
C LYS A 102 12.95 -4.81 11.63
N PHE A 103 12.68 -3.90 10.70
CA PHE A 103 11.98 -4.23 9.46
C PHE A 103 12.99 -4.66 8.40
N VAL A 104 12.66 -5.74 7.69
CA VAL A 104 13.33 -6.15 6.45
C VAL A 104 12.29 -6.04 5.35
N SER A 105 12.56 -5.25 4.31
CA SER A 105 11.66 -5.05 3.17
C SER A 105 12.30 -5.59 1.91
N VAL A 106 11.59 -6.46 1.20
CA VAL A 106 12.02 -7.09 -0.05
C VAL A 106 11.17 -6.53 -1.19
N ASP A 107 11.78 -5.75 -2.07
CA ASP A 107 11.13 -5.25 -3.27
C ASP A 107 11.25 -6.28 -4.38
N THR A 108 10.15 -6.57 -5.05
CA THR A 108 10.05 -7.63 -6.04
C THR A 108 9.26 -7.18 -7.25
N THR A 109 9.53 -7.81 -8.40
CA THR A 109 8.63 -7.79 -9.56
C THR A 109 7.99 -9.16 -9.67
N VAL A 110 6.66 -9.20 -9.63
CA VAL A 110 5.86 -10.42 -9.68
C VAL A 110 5.06 -10.45 -10.97
N LYS A 111 5.19 -11.53 -11.74
CA LYS A 111 4.41 -11.80 -12.93
C LYS A 111 3.49 -13.00 -12.73
N ASN A 112 2.20 -12.80 -13.01
CA ASN A 112 1.22 -13.87 -12.99
C ASN A 112 1.34 -14.70 -14.28
N SER A 113 1.89 -15.91 -14.18
CA SER A 113 1.96 -16.88 -15.29
C SER A 113 0.95 -18.03 -15.14
N SER A 114 -0.03 -17.88 -14.25
CA SER A 114 -1.08 -18.87 -13.99
C SER A 114 -2.27 -18.74 -14.95
N SER A 115 -3.34 -19.49 -14.68
CA SER A 115 -4.61 -19.43 -15.43
C SER A 115 -5.62 -18.43 -14.89
N ASP A 116 -5.42 -17.90 -13.67
CA ASP A 116 -6.43 -17.14 -12.94
C ASP A 116 -5.86 -15.79 -12.47
N PRO A 117 -6.68 -14.73 -12.41
CA PRO A 117 -6.26 -13.44 -11.87
C PRO A 117 -6.04 -13.53 -10.36
N TRP A 118 -5.09 -12.75 -9.84
CA TRP A 118 -4.69 -12.81 -8.43
C TRP A 118 -4.81 -11.48 -7.72
N ASP A 119 -5.15 -11.52 -6.44
CA ASP A 119 -4.91 -10.42 -5.52
C ASP A 119 -3.66 -10.76 -4.70
N LEU A 120 -2.65 -9.90 -4.73
CA LEU A 120 -1.38 -10.11 -4.01
C LEU A 120 -1.32 -9.38 -2.67
N SER A 121 -2.06 -8.29 -2.50
CA SER A 121 -1.97 -7.44 -1.30
C SER A 121 -2.83 -7.95 -0.16
N CYS A 122 -3.98 -8.54 -0.46
CA CYS A 122 -4.84 -9.16 0.53
C CYS A 122 -5.35 -10.55 0.12
N GLY A 123 -5.07 -10.98 -1.10
CA GLY A 123 -5.20 -12.37 -1.48
C GLY A 123 -4.00 -13.18 -0.97
N HIS A 124 -4.28 -14.30 -0.32
CA HIS A 124 -3.25 -15.22 0.19
C HIS A 124 -2.65 -16.10 -0.91
N VAL A 125 -2.60 -15.63 -2.16
CA VAL A 125 -2.24 -16.47 -3.32
C VAL A 125 -0.75 -16.83 -3.29
N LEU A 126 0.10 -15.84 -3.07
CA LEU A 126 1.55 -16.01 -2.97
C LEU A 126 1.95 -16.00 -1.49
N GLN A 127 2.58 -17.08 -1.04
CA GLN A 127 3.17 -17.18 0.28
C GLN A 127 4.64 -16.82 0.19
N THR A 128 5.12 -15.93 1.05
CA THR A 128 6.50 -15.46 1.07
C THR A 128 7.07 -15.55 2.48
N TRP A 129 8.37 -15.82 2.59
CA TRP A 129 9.05 -15.92 3.87
C TRP A 129 10.50 -15.44 3.78
N LEU A 130 11.01 -14.89 4.88
CA LEU A 130 12.44 -14.75 5.10
C LEU A 130 12.99 -15.94 5.89
N LEU A 131 14.22 -16.33 5.56
CA LEU A 131 14.93 -17.46 6.14
C LEU A 131 16.33 -17.00 6.60
N GLU A 132 16.74 -17.53 7.75
CA GLU A 132 18.09 -17.32 8.31
C GLU A 132 19.16 -18.12 7.56
N ASP A 133 18.81 -19.29 7.02
CA ASP A 133 19.70 -20.17 6.26
C ASP A 133 18.96 -20.80 5.05
N GLU A 134 19.66 -21.65 4.30
CA GLU A 134 19.08 -22.43 3.20
C GLU A 134 18.23 -23.60 3.75
N LEU A 135 17.01 -23.78 3.22
CA LEU A 135 16.14 -24.90 3.60
C LEU A 135 16.71 -26.26 3.14
N ASP A 136 17.18 -27.05 4.09
CA ASP A 136 17.44 -28.49 3.91
C ASP A 136 16.11 -29.28 3.84
N ASP A 137 15.97 -30.21 2.89
CA ASP A 137 14.78 -31.06 2.69
C ASP A 137 14.42 -31.87 3.94
N GLN A 138 15.41 -32.12 4.81
CA GLN A 138 15.21 -32.85 6.06
C GLN A 138 14.72 -31.94 7.21
N GLN A 139 14.74 -30.61 7.05
CA GLN A 139 14.59 -29.64 8.15
C GLN A 139 13.59 -28.51 7.87
N ALA A 140 12.86 -28.54 6.75
CA ALA A 140 11.92 -27.50 6.34
C ALA A 140 10.80 -27.17 7.36
N ASP A 141 10.51 -28.09 8.29
CA ASP A 141 9.53 -27.93 9.37
C ASP A 141 10.13 -27.33 10.66
N GLN A 142 11.46 -27.26 10.77
CA GLN A 142 12.19 -26.81 11.96
C GLN A 142 12.87 -25.46 11.77
N GLU A 143 12.98 -24.99 10.54
CA GLU A 143 13.61 -23.71 10.25
C GLU A 143 12.69 -22.53 10.61
N LYS A 144 13.30 -21.48 11.17
CA LYS A 144 12.59 -20.27 11.58
C LYS A 144 12.23 -19.47 10.33
N LYS A 145 10.94 -19.43 10.01
CA LYS A 145 10.39 -18.63 8.91
C LYS A 145 9.80 -17.35 9.46
N PHE A 146 10.08 -16.22 8.83
CA PHE A 146 9.39 -14.96 9.10
C PHE A 146 8.39 -14.70 7.99
N SER A 147 7.12 -14.57 8.36
CA SER A 147 6.06 -14.15 7.44
C SER A 147 6.04 -12.63 7.32
N PRO A 148 5.58 -12.08 6.19
CA PRO A 148 5.44 -10.64 6.05
C PRO A 148 4.34 -10.12 6.98
N ILE A 149 4.30 -8.80 7.18
CA ILE A 149 3.20 -8.14 7.89
C ILE A 149 1.87 -8.36 7.17
N ASP A 150 0.77 -8.42 7.93
CA ASP A 150 -0.53 -8.82 7.39
C ASP A 150 -1.12 -7.85 6.35
N ASN A 151 -1.04 -6.53 6.61
CA ASN A 151 -1.67 -5.51 5.76
C ASN A 151 -0.70 -5.02 4.67
N LEU A 152 -0.41 -5.87 3.68
CA LEU A 152 0.51 -5.52 2.59
C LEU A 152 0.00 -4.37 1.73
N ASP A 153 -1.31 -4.17 1.64
CA ASP A 153 -1.95 -3.05 0.95
C ASP A 153 -1.65 -1.68 1.60
N GLN A 154 -1.22 -1.67 2.86
CA GLN A 154 -0.79 -0.45 3.56
C GLN A 154 0.68 -0.12 3.26
N ILE A 155 1.47 -1.04 2.71
CA ILE A 155 2.87 -0.75 2.38
C ILE A 155 2.91 0.23 1.20
N SER A 156 3.72 1.27 1.34
CA SER A 156 3.89 2.26 0.27
C SER A 156 4.40 1.60 -1.01
N GLY A 157 3.68 1.76 -2.11
CA GLY A 157 4.03 1.20 -3.42
C GLY A 157 3.20 -0.01 -3.80
N ASN A 158 2.79 -0.83 -2.84
CA ASN A 158 1.95 -2.01 -3.10
C ASN A 158 0.57 -1.61 -3.63
N PRO A 159 -0.14 -2.44 -4.40
CA PRO A 159 -1.50 -2.16 -4.86
C PRO A 159 -2.53 -2.23 -3.73
N GLU A 160 -3.69 -1.60 -3.92
CA GLU A 160 -4.81 -1.68 -2.97
C GLU A 160 -5.35 -3.12 -2.88
N CYS A 161 -5.90 -3.49 -1.73
CA CYS A 161 -6.64 -4.74 -1.59
C CYS A 161 -7.81 -4.80 -2.60
N GLY A 162 -7.98 -5.93 -3.26
CA GLY A 162 -8.98 -6.15 -4.31
C GLY A 162 -8.50 -5.82 -5.73
N VAL A 163 -7.32 -5.20 -5.88
CA VAL A 163 -6.74 -4.95 -7.22
C VAL A 163 -6.16 -6.25 -7.75
N LEU A 164 -6.69 -6.70 -8.89
CA LEU A 164 -6.30 -7.96 -9.51
C LEU A 164 -5.10 -7.78 -10.45
N LEU A 165 -4.08 -8.62 -10.26
CA LEU A 165 -3.01 -8.88 -11.20
C LEU A 165 -3.51 -9.87 -12.27
N GLU A 166 -3.72 -9.35 -13.46
CA GLU A 166 -4.21 -10.12 -14.61
C GLU A 166 -3.17 -11.12 -15.13
N VAL A 167 -3.66 -12.19 -15.76
CA VAL A 167 -2.80 -13.24 -16.33
C VAL A 167 -1.87 -12.66 -17.39
N GLY A 168 -0.58 -12.98 -17.27
CA GLY A 168 0.50 -12.56 -18.16
C GLY A 168 1.08 -11.18 -17.86
N THR A 169 0.53 -10.45 -16.89
CA THR A 169 1.00 -9.11 -16.49
C THR A 169 1.91 -9.17 -15.28
N GLU A 170 2.65 -8.08 -15.04
CA GLU A 170 3.60 -7.93 -13.95
C GLU A 170 3.30 -6.69 -13.10
N ILE A 171 3.71 -6.73 -11.84
CA ILE A 171 3.58 -5.64 -10.88
C ILE A 171 4.74 -5.65 -9.89
N GLU A 172 5.07 -4.48 -9.35
CA GLU A 172 6.02 -4.34 -8.25
C GLU A 172 5.32 -4.58 -6.91
N MET A 173 5.99 -5.29 -6.01
CA MET A 173 5.51 -5.62 -4.67
C MET A 173 6.65 -5.52 -3.66
N THR A 174 6.39 -4.85 -2.55
CA THR A 174 7.26 -4.80 -1.37
C THR A 174 6.69 -5.71 -0.28
N TRP A 175 7.47 -6.70 0.14
CA TRP A 175 7.15 -7.59 1.25
C TRP A 175 7.94 -7.14 2.47
N SER A 176 7.27 -6.65 3.51
CA SER A 176 7.93 -6.19 4.74
C SER A 176 7.74 -7.18 5.87
N PHE A 177 8.81 -7.46 6.62
CA PHE A 177 8.88 -8.47 7.66
C PHE A 177 9.39 -7.84 8.96
N THR A 178 8.86 -8.27 10.10
CA THR A 178 9.45 -7.96 11.41
C THR A 178 10.41 -9.07 11.79
N VAL A 179 11.67 -8.73 12.02
CA VAL A 179 12.74 -9.69 12.32
C VAL A 179 13.50 -9.20 13.56
N PRO A 180 13.91 -10.10 14.49
CA PRO A 180 14.86 -9.73 15.54
C PRO A 180 16.13 -9.07 14.97
N ASP A 181 16.63 -8.04 15.66
CA ASP A 181 17.76 -7.26 15.15
C ASP A 181 19.08 -8.06 15.09
N ASP A 182 19.20 -9.07 15.94
CA ASP A 182 20.32 -10.02 16.05
C ASP A 182 20.32 -11.15 15.01
N ILE A 183 19.26 -11.27 14.22
CA ILE A 183 19.15 -12.28 13.17
C ILE A 183 19.60 -11.72 11.83
N GLU A 184 20.49 -12.45 11.17
CA GLU A 184 20.86 -12.22 9.78
C GLU A 184 19.95 -13.05 8.87
N ILE A 185 19.35 -12.38 7.89
CA ILE A 185 18.51 -13.02 6.88
C ILE A 185 19.36 -13.24 5.64
N THR A 186 19.31 -14.44 5.10
CA THR A 186 20.16 -14.83 3.96
C THR A 186 19.34 -15.24 2.73
N HIS A 187 18.08 -15.62 2.90
CA HIS A 187 17.23 -16.07 1.80
C HIS A 187 15.80 -15.52 1.87
N PHE A 188 15.20 -15.38 0.68
CA PHE A 188 13.78 -15.10 0.48
C PHE A 188 13.13 -16.29 -0.24
N GLY A 189 12.14 -16.90 0.40
CA GLY A 189 11.39 -18.01 -0.17
C GLY A 189 10.00 -17.59 -0.61
N PHE A 190 9.48 -18.25 -1.65
CA PHE A 190 8.08 -18.08 -2.06
C PHE A 190 7.47 -19.35 -2.67
N SER A 191 6.15 -19.49 -2.53
CA SER A 191 5.35 -20.50 -3.22
C SER A 191 3.92 -20.01 -3.44
N LEU A 192 3.14 -20.74 -4.24
CA LEU A 192 1.70 -20.53 -4.30
C LEU A 192 1.01 -21.25 -3.13
N SER A 193 -0.13 -20.73 -2.68
CA SER A 193 -0.86 -21.26 -1.52
C SER A 193 -1.49 -22.63 -1.73
N ASP A 194 -1.79 -22.99 -2.97
CA ASP A 194 -2.33 -24.29 -3.38
C ASP A 194 -1.24 -25.25 -3.88
N SER A 195 0.02 -24.80 -3.92
CA SER A 195 1.12 -25.59 -4.44
C SER A 195 1.61 -26.63 -3.43
N THR A 196 2.18 -27.71 -3.94
CA THR A 196 2.81 -28.70 -3.07
C THR A 196 4.15 -28.18 -2.56
N SER A 197 4.71 -28.76 -1.50
CA SER A 197 6.02 -28.34 -0.95
C SER A 197 7.16 -28.37 -1.97
N ASN A 198 6.99 -29.07 -3.09
CA ASN A 198 7.98 -29.19 -4.17
C ASN A 198 8.00 -27.98 -5.11
N ASP A 199 7.02 -27.09 -5.02
CA ASP A 199 6.90 -25.89 -5.88
C ASP A 199 7.44 -24.64 -5.17
N LEU A 200 8.24 -24.84 -4.12
CA LEU A 200 8.93 -23.80 -3.37
C LEU A 200 10.16 -23.31 -4.14
N ALA A 201 10.28 -22.00 -4.29
CA ALA A 201 11.51 -21.34 -4.72
C ALA A 201 12.19 -20.63 -3.55
N ILE A 202 13.53 -20.61 -3.57
CA ILE A 202 14.39 -19.95 -2.58
C ILE A 202 15.42 -19.12 -3.32
N ILE A 203 15.48 -17.84 -3.00
CA ILE A 203 16.39 -16.86 -3.58
C ILE A 203 17.40 -16.49 -2.50
N SER A 204 18.69 -16.54 -2.83
CA SER A 204 19.73 -16.02 -1.95
C SER A 204 19.78 -14.50 -2.04
N LEU A 205 19.76 -13.83 -0.89
CA LEU A 205 19.81 -12.38 -0.83
C LEU A 205 21.26 -11.85 -0.88
N GLY A 206 22.25 -12.75 -0.93
CA GLY A 206 23.61 -12.46 -1.37
C GLY A 206 24.26 -11.21 -0.77
N GLY A 207 24.12 -10.97 0.55
CA GLY A 207 24.68 -9.78 1.21
C GLY A 207 24.18 -8.43 0.66
N ALA A 208 23.27 -8.42 -0.31
CA ALA A 208 22.69 -7.26 -0.99
C ALA A 208 21.59 -6.61 -0.13
N ILE A 209 21.78 -6.64 1.19
CA ILE A 209 20.87 -6.04 2.13
C ILE A 209 21.42 -4.66 2.46
N GLU A 210 20.79 -3.65 1.88
CA GLU A 210 21.15 -2.27 2.17
C GLU A 210 20.57 -1.87 3.53
N THR A 211 21.44 -1.36 4.40
CA THR A 211 20.99 -0.77 5.65
C THR A 211 20.48 0.64 5.36
N SER A 212 19.16 0.80 5.30
CA SER A 212 18.53 2.12 5.24
C SER A 212 18.47 2.70 6.66
N SER A 213 19.63 3.15 7.14
CA SER A 213 19.69 3.99 8.35
C SER A 213 19.19 5.39 8.01
N ALA A 214 18.31 5.92 8.86
CA ALA A 214 17.85 7.29 8.80
C ALA A 214 19.00 8.29 8.55
N ILE A 215 18.73 9.24 7.66
CA ILE A 215 19.57 10.35 7.22
C ILE A 215 20.40 10.90 8.39
N THR A 216 21.67 10.51 8.45
CA THR A 216 22.66 11.18 9.30
C THR A 216 23.51 12.04 8.39
N THR A 217 23.21 13.34 8.39
CA THR A 217 24.03 14.41 7.80
C THR A 217 25.48 14.24 8.26
N THR A 218 26.32 13.67 7.39
CA THR A 218 27.77 13.62 7.62
C THR A 218 28.43 14.42 6.51
N GLU A 219 28.92 15.59 6.90
CA GLU A 219 29.82 16.44 6.12
C GLU A 219 31.10 15.64 5.80
N VAL A 220 31.28 15.23 4.55
CA VAL A 220 32.45 14.44 4.11
C VAL A 220 33.61 15.38 3.82
N ILE A 221 34.63 15.32 4.67
CA ILE A 221 36.00 15.75 4.33
C ILE A 221 36.71 14.55 3.71
N ALA A 222 37.11 14.69 2.45
CA ALA A 222 37.86 13.72 1.65
C ALA A 222 39.24 13.38 2.23
N PRO A 223 39.78 12.21 1.86
CA PRO A 223 41.05 12.25 1.15
C PRO A 223 41.09 11.40 -0.13
N GLU A 224 42.05 11.78 -0.97
CA GLU A 224 42.20 11.44 -2.38
C GLU A 224 42.68 10.01 -2.68
N ASN A 225 42.33 9.60 -3.91
CA ASN A 225 43.15 8.83 -4.87
C ASN A 225 42.97 7.30 -4.90
N ASP A 226 42.21 6.80 -5.88
CA ASP A 226 42.77 6.13 -7.07
C ASP A 226 41.69 5.96 -8.16
N THR A 227 42.12 6.05 -9.42
CA THR A 227 41.29 6.33 -10.60
C THR A 227 40.72 5.05 -11.23
N GLU A 228 39.41 4.88 -11.18
CA GLU A 228 38.63 4.24 -12.23
C GLU A 228 37.45 5.17 -12.53
N THR A 229 37.32 5.62 -13.78
CA THR A 229 36.28 6.58 -14.16
C THR A 229 34.93 5.87 -14.24
N LEU A 230 34.34 5.59 -13.07
CA LEU A 230 32.91 5.33 -12.97
C LEU A 230 32.21 6.62 -13.41
N LEU A 231 31.47 6.57 -14.52
CA LEU A 231 30.58 7.66 -14.88
C LEU A 231 29.52 7.71 -13.77
N GLU A 232 29.62 8.69 -12.89
CA GLU A 232 28.66 8.93 -11.81
C GLU A 232 27.28 9.17 -12.44
N ILE A 233 26.33 8.28 -12.14
CA ILE A 233 24.97 8.37 -12.67
C ILE A 233 24.26 9.48 -11.89
N THR A 234 23.95 10.57 -12.56
CA THR A 234 23.33 11.76 -11.95
C THR A 234 21.89 11.94 -12.43
N PRO A 235 20.99 12.50 -11.61
CA PRO A 235 19.64 12.86 -12.04
C PRO A 235 19.72 13.97 -13.12
N VAL A 236 18.98 13.78 -14.22
CA VAL A 236 18.97 14.72 -15.36
C VAL A 236 17.59 15.33 -15.55
N ASP A 237 16.52 14.61 -15.20
CA ASP A 237 15.16 15.12 -15.27
C ASP A 237 14.26 14.52 -14.19
N CYS A 238 13.20 15.23 -13.85
CA CYS A 238 12.24 14.85 -12.82
C CYS A 238 10.84 14.79 -13.42
N GLN A 239 10.08 13.76 -13.04
CA GLN A 239 8.68 13.70 -13.44
C GLN A 239 7.92 14.94 -12.95
N VAL A 240 7.20 15.58 -13.87
CA VAL A 240 6.37 16.75 -13.58
C VAL A 240 4.95 16.29 -13.23
N GLY A 241 4.39 16.84 -12.15
CA GLY A 241 2.99 16.62 -11.74
C GLY A 241 2.85 15.90 -10.39
N LEU A 242 1.61 15.62 -9.99
CA LEU A 242 1.25 15.06 -8.67
C LEU A 242 1.37 13.52 -8.60
N GLY A 243 2.25 12.93 -9.43
CA GLY A 243 2.50 11.49 -9.45
C GLY A 243 3.60 11.06 -8.48
N PRO A 244 3.92 9.76 -8.40
CA PRO A 244 5.12 9.31 -7.68
C PRO A 244 6.38 9.99 -8.24
N ILE A 245 7.36 10.27 -7.38
CA ILE A 245 8.62 10.90 -7.78
C ILE A 245 9.42 9.89 -8.60
N VAL A 246 9.55 10.17 -9.89
CA VAL A 246 10.33 9.37 -10.84
C VAL A 246 11.48 10.22 -11.35
N THR A 247 12.69 9.66 -11.28
CA THR A 247 13.92 10.30 -11.73
C THR A 247 14.32 9.75 -13.10
N SER A 248 14.70 10.62 -14.02
CA SER A 248 15.43 10.24 -15.23
C SER A 248 16.92 10.45 -15.01
N TRP A 249 17.72 9.44 -15.28
CA TRP A 249 19.14 9.41 -14.96
C TRP A 249 20.02 9.63 -16.21
N SER A 250 21.28 10.01 -15.99
CA SER A 250 22.23 10.33 -17.06
C SER A 250 22.66 9.12 -17.90
N ASP A 251 22.42 7.92 -17.41
CA ASP A 251 22.61 6.66 -18.14
C ASP A 251 21.40 6.29 -19.02
N GLY A 252 20.33 7.08 -18.98
CA GLY A 252 19.10 6.88 -19.74
C GLY A 252 18.05 6.02 -19.04
N THR A 253 18.30 5.57 -17.80
CA THR A 253 17.29 4.86 -17.01
C THR A 253 16.24 5.82 -16.46
N VAL A 254 15.02 5.31 -16.25
CA VAL A 254 13.88 6.07 -15.73
C VAL A 254 13.26 5.25 -14.62
N GLY A 255 13.17 5.82 -13.42
CA GLY A 255 12.71 5.10 -12.23
C GLY A 255 13.50 5.50 -10.99
N GLY A 256 13.06 5.02 -9.84
CA GLY A 256 13.73 5.30 -8.58
C GLY A 256 13.56 6.73 -8.07
N TRP A 257 13.67 6.86 -6.75
CA TRP A 257 13.61 8.13 -6.05
C TRP A 257 14.98 8.82 -6.10
N SER A 258 14.99 10.15 -6.20
CA SER A 258 16.19 10.97 -5.98
C SER A 258 15.85 12.18 -5.12
N GLN A 259 16.78 12.57 -4.24
CA GLN A 259 16.62 13.77 -3.41
C GLN A 259 16.45 15.02 -4.28
N HIS A 260 17.13 15.09 -5.44
CA HIS A 260 16.97 16.20 -6.37
C HIS A 260 15.51 16.34 -6.83
N CYS A 261 14.88 15.25 -7.27
CA CYS A 261 13.50 15.31 -7.74
C CYS A 261 12.49 15.48 -6.60
N GLN A 262 12.82 15.04 -5.39
CA GLN A 262 12.06 15.38 -4.18
C GLN A 262 12.10 16.88 -3.90
N ASP A 263 13.29 17.50 -3.91
CA ASP A 263 13.43 18.93 -3.63
C ASP A 263 12.69 19.78 -4.66
N VAL A 264 12.77 19.41 -5.94
CA VAL A 264 12.01 20.07 -7.02
C VAL A 264 10.50 19.93 -6.81
N HIS A 265 10.04 18.73 -6.45
CA HIS A 265 8.62 18.50 -6.17
C HIS A 265 8.15 19.32 -4.95
N ASP A 266 8.94 19.35 -3.88
CA ASP A 266 8.61 20.09 -2.66
C ASP A 266 8.63 21.60 -2.87
N GLU A 267 9.53 22.11 -3.72
CA GLU A 267 9.54 23.51 -4.14
C GLU A 267 8.26 23.88 -4.92
N VAL A 268 7.85 23.03 -5.87
CA VAL A 268 6.59 23.22 -6.61
C VAL A 268 5.39 23.18 -5.67
N LEU A 269 5.34 22.20 -4.77
CA LEU A 269 4.26 22.06 -3.79
C LEU A 269 4.21 23.27 -2.85
N ALA A 270 5.35 23.74 -2.35
CA ALA A 270 5.43 24.94 -1.53
C ALA A 270 4.93 26.18 -2.29
N GLY A 271 5.24 26.29 -3.58
CA GLY A 271 4.71 27.33 -4.46
C GLY A 271 3.19 27.26 -4.62
N GLU A 272 2.64 26.07 -4.84
CA GLU A 272 1.19 25.85 -4.94
C GLU A 272 0.47 26.14 -3.62
N VAL A 273 1.02 25.68 -2.49
CA VAL A 273 0.48 25.99 -1.16
C VAL A 273 0.51 27.50 -0.91
N ALA A 274 1.63 28.17 -1.22
CA ALA A 274 1.73 29.61 -1.06
C ALA A 274 0.72 30.36 -1.94
N ALA A 275 0.48 29.91 -3.17
CA ALA A 275 -0.51 30.50 -4.08
C ALA A 275 -1.97 30.26 -3.62
N ASN A 276 -2.21 29.16 -2.90
CA ASN A 276 -3.55 28.74 -2.45
C ASN A 276 -3.80 28.98 -0.95
N THR A 277 -2.89 29.62 -0.23
CA THR A 277 -3.09 29.98 1.19
C THR A 277 -3.63 31.40 1.28
N PRO A 278 -4.88 31.61 1.71
CA PRO A 278 -5.44 32.95 1.83
C PRO A 278 -5.06 33.60 3.18
N VAL A 279 -5.03 34.94 3.20
CA VAL A 279 -4.84 35.72 4.43
C VAL A 279 -6.20 36.27 4.87
N CYS A 280 -6.57 36.02 6.12
CA CYS A 280 -7.87 36.40 6.68
C CYS A 280 -7.77 37.63 7.58
N ASP A 281 -8.70 38.57 7.44
CA ASP A 281 -8.81 39.79 8.25
C ASP A 281 -9.83 39.69 9.40
N GLY A 282 -10.40 38.50 9.63
CA GLY A 282 -11.46 38.24 10.59
C GLY A 282 -12.87 38.35 10.01
N VAL A 283 -13.02 38.73 8.73
CA VAL A 283 -14.30 38.76 8.01
C VAL A 283 -14.18 38.05 6.67
N VAL A 284 -13.11 38.32 5.92
CA VAL A 284 -12.85 37.78 4.58
C VAL A 284 -11.42 37.27 4.51
N CYS A 285 -11.25 36.08 3.95
CA CYS A 285 -9.95 35.55 3.54
C CYS A 285 -9.70 35.91 2.08
N THR A 286 -8.55 36.52 1.80
CA THR A 286 -8.13 36.92 0.45
C THR A 286 -6.97 36.04 -0.01
N TYR A 287 -7.14 35.38 -1.14
CA TYR A 287 -6.08 34.60 -1.79
C TYR A 287 -5.08 35.52 -2.49
N PRO A 288 -3.82 35.08 -2.69
CA PRO A 288 -2.84 35.80 -3.51
C PRO A 288 -3.32 36.13 -4.93
N SER A 289 -4.23 35.31 -5.49
CA SER A 289 -4.88 35.55 -6.78
C SER A 289 -5.88 36.71 -6.78
N GLY A 290 -6.21 37.26 -5.61
CA GLY A 290 -7.25 38.28 -5.41
C GLY A 290 -8.66 37.71 -5.21
N ALA A 291 -8.85 36.39 -5.31
CA ALA A 291 -10.11 35.76 -4.95
C ALA A 291 -10.39 35.91 -3.45
N THR A 292 -11.66 36.00 -3.07
CA THR A 292 -12.09 36.23 -1.68
C THR A 292 -13.10 35.17 -1.24
N MET A 293 -12.99 34.71 0.00
CA MET A 293 -13.98 33.85 0.65
C MET A 293 -14.32 34.36 2.06
N PRO A 294 -15.50 34.04 2.62
CA PRO A 294 -15.79 34.32 4.02
C PRO A 294 -14.79 33.62 4.95
N ASP A 295 -14.36 34.29 6.03
CA ASP A 295 -13.43 33.69 7.00
C ASP A 295 -14.13 32.57 7.79
N PRO A 296 -13.65 31.31 7.70
CA PRO A 296 -14.26 30.18 8.38
C PRO A 296 -14.09 30.23 9.90
N ASN A 297 -13.11 30.99 10.40
CA ASN A 297 -12.86 31.21 11.82
C ASN A 297 -13.55 32.49 12.33
N ALA A 298 -14.16 33.30 11.45
CA ALA A 298 -14.98 34.41 11.90
C ALA A 298 -16.11 33.87 12.79
N PRO A 299 -16.47 34.59 13.86
CA PRO A 299 -17.60 34.21 14.69
C PRO A 299 -18.84 34.01 13.82
N GLN A 300 -19.33 32.77 13.79
CA GLN A 300 -20.53 32.42 13.05
C GLN A 300 -21.76 32.63 13.93
N ILE A 301 -22.91 32.85 13.29
CA ILE A 301 -24.19 32.79 13.99
C ILE A 301 -24.33 31.36 14.56
N PRO A 302 -24.60 31.21 15.87
CA PRO A 302 -24.84 29.88 16.44
C PRO A 302 -25.95 29.15 15.71
N SER A 303 -25.77 27.84 15.51
CA SER A 303 -26.83 26.98 14.96
C SER A 303 -28.09 27.02 15.83
N ASP A 304 -27.92 27.20 17.14
CA ASP A 304 -29.02 27.51 18.06
C ASP A 304 -29.18 29.03 18.22
N THR A 305 -30.15 29.58 17.49
CA THR A 305 -30.52 31.00 17.59
C THR A 305 -31.52 31.29 18.72
N SER A 306 -31.90 30.26 19.49
CA SER A 306 -32.82 30.40 20.63
C SER A 306 -32.19 31.32 21.68
N GLY A 307 -32.87 32.43 21.96
CA GLY A 307 -32.36 33.44 22.91
C GLY A 307 -31.53 34.55 22.27
N ALA A 308 -31.45 34.64 20.94
CA ALA A 308 -31.00 35.85 20.28
C ALA A 308 -31.94 37.03 20.61
N VAL A 309 -31.38 38.17 20.99
CA VAL A 309 -32.11 39.42 21.25
C VAL A 309 -31.81 40.38 20.11
N CYS A 310 -32.84 40.70 19.32
CA CYS A 310 -32.72 41.59 18.17
C CYS A 310 -33.42 42.92 18.39
N ASP A 311 -32.79 44.00 17.94
CA ASP A 311 -33.39 45.33 17.77
C ASP A 311 -33.50 45.67 16.26
N GLU A 312 -33.86 46.92 15.95
CA GLU A 312 -34.00 47.40 14.56
C GLU A 312 -32.69 47.40 13.76
N ASN A 313 -31.53 47.33 14.43
CA ASN A 313 -30.22 47.49 13.83
C ASN A 313 -29.33 46.24 13.94
N GLN A 314 -29.52 45.40 14.96
CA GLN A 314 -28.65 44.24 15.22
C GLN A 314 -29.33 43.11 16.02
N CYS A 315 -28.77 41.91 15.95
CA CYS A 315 -29.09 40.75 16.78
C CYS A 315 -27.88 40.37 17.65
N VAL A 316 -28.09 40.22 18.95
CA VAL A 316 -27.09 39.72 19.91
C VAL A 316 -27.44 38.28 20.30
N TYR A 317 -26.50 37.36 20.11
CA TYR A 317 -26.70 35.93 20.38
C TYR A 317 -26.18 35.52 21.78
N PRO A 318 -26.63 34.38 22.34
CA PRO A 318 -26.21 33.92 23.66
C PRO A 318 -24.69 33.70 23.82
N ASN A 319 -23.98 33.43 22.73
CA ASN A 319 -22.51 33.30 22.71
C ASN A 319 -21.78 34.66 22.62
N GLY A 320 -22.51 35.78 22.64
CA GLY A 320 -21.95 37.13 22.51
C GLY A 320 -21.72 37.60 21.07
N TYR A 321 -22.11 36.82 20.06
CA TYR A 321 -22.03 37.25 18.66
C TYR A 321 -23.03 38.38 18.38
N ILE A 322 -22.63 39.36 17.56
CA ILE A 322 -23.49 40.49 17.16
C ILE A 322 -23.58 40.52 15.63
N ALA A 323 -24.76 40.27 15.08
CA ALA A 323 -25.02 40.36 13.64
C ALA A 323 -25.82 41.64 13.33
N ARG A 324 -25.47 42.37 12.26
CA ARG A 324 -26.26 43.53 11.83
C ARG A 324 -27.49 43.10 11.04
N ILE A 325 -28.63 43.77 11.24
CA ILE A 325 -29.83 43.56 10.44
C ILE A 325 -29.54 44.02 9.00
N GLY A 326 -29.47 43.05 8.07
CA GLY A 326 -29.04 43.27 6.68
C GLY A 326 -27.91 42.34 6.23
N ASP A 327 -27.22 41.69 7.17
CA ASP A 327 -26.29 40.61 6.87
C ASP A 327 -27.05 39.43 6.23
N PRO A 328 -26.59 38.89 5.07
CA PRO A 328 -27.23 37.74 4.42
C PRO A 328 -27.32 36.50 5.31
N ASN A 329 -26.51 36.42 6.37
CA ASN A 329 -26.47 35.28 7.27
C ASN A 329 -27.52 35.35 8.39
N VAL A 330 -28.19 36.49 8.62
CA VAL A 330 -29.24 36.60 9.67
C VAL A 330 -30.54 35.94 9.20
N PRO A 331 -31.02 34.88 9.89
CA PRO A 331 -32.27 34.23 9.53
C PRO A 331 -33.45 35.21 9.46
N ASN A 332 -34.25 35.12 8.41
CA ASN A 332 -35.34 36.08 8.14
C ASN A 332 -36.37 36.17 9.28
N TYR A 333 -36.61 35.09 10.03
CA TYR A 333 -37.56 35.07 11.15
C TYR A 333 -37.09 35.87 12.37
N LEU A 334 -35.80 36.20 12.47
CA LEU A 334 -35.23 37.05 13.52
C LEU A 334 -35.30 38.54 13.17
N LYS A 335 -35.63 38.90 11.93
CA LYS A 335 -35.77 40.30 11.50
C LYS A 335 -37.08 40.87 12.06
N PRO A 336 -37.07 42.04 12.73
CA PRO A 336 -38.29 42.69 13.21
C PRO A 336 -39.29 42.87 12.06
N GLY A 337 -40.51 42.34 12.23
CA GLY A 337 -41.58 42.38 11.20
C GLY A 337 -41.65 41.19 10.24
N ASN A 338 -40.73 40.22 10.31
CA ASN A 338 -40.72 39.07 9.39
C ASN A 338 -40.96 37.70 10.07
N SER A 339 -41.31 37.66 11.35
CA SER A 339 -41.78 36.42 11.97
C SER A 339 -43.14 36.05 11.37
N PRO A 340 -43.31 34.89 10.71
CA PRO A 340 -44.58 34.48 10.12
C PRO A 340 -45.73 34.44 11.14
N TRP A 341 -45.41 34.18 12.41
CA TRP A 341 -46.38 34.17 13.50
C TRP A 341 -46.83 35.59 13.90
N VAL A 342 -45.88 36.53 14.01
CA VAL A 342 -46.20 37.93 14.32
C VAL A 342 -46.88 38.59 13.12
N GLN A 343 -46.44 38.30 11.90
CA GLN A 343 -47.06 38.80 10.68
C GLN A 343 -48.49 38.28 10.55
N GLY A 344 -48.75 37.00 10.84
CA GLY A 344 -50.11 36.46 10.89
C GLY A 344 -51.01 37.17 11.91
N GLN A 345 -50.47 37.61 13.06
CA GLN A 345 -51.25 38.41 14.02
C GLN A 345 -51.51 39.84 13.54
N ILE A 346 -50.53 40.47 12.91
CA ILE A 346 -50.68 41.81 12.32
C ILE A 346 -51.71 41.77 11.19
N ASP A 347 -51.63 40.78 10.30
CA ASP A 347 -52.56 40.60 9.19
C ASP A 347 -53.98 40.32 9.69
N PHE A 348 -54.11 39.51 10.75
CA PHE A 348 -55.39 39.26 11.39
C PHE A 348 -55.97 40.53 12.02
N GLN A 349 -55.15 41.34 12.70
CA GLN A 349 -55.59 42.60 13.29
C GLN A 349 -55.98 43.62 12.21
N ASN A 350 -55.19 43.75 11.14
CA ASN A 350 -55.50 44.62 10.01
C ASN A 350 -56.81 44.22 9.31
N CYS A 351 -57.09 42.92 9.22
CA CYS A 351 -58.36 42.43 8.69
C CYS A 351 -59.55 42.85 9.56
N LEU A 352 -59.43 42.75 10.89
CA LEU A 352 -60.46 43.23 11.81
C LEU A 352 -60.66 44.75 11.70
N ASP A 353 -59.56 45.51 11.62
CA ASP A 353 -59.58 46.97 11.50
C ASP A 353 -60.19 47.43 10.16
N SER A 354 -60.21 46.57 9.14
CA SER A 354 -60.94 46.80 7.88
C SER A 354 -62.47 46.66 8.00
N GLY A 355 -62.99 46.28 9.18
CA GLY A 355 -64.42 46.14 9.48
C GLY A 355 -65.01 44.76 9.21
N LYS A 356 -64.17 43.75 8.95
CA LYS A 356 -64.58 42.35 8.77
C LYS A 356 -64.79 41.64 10.11
N THR A 357 -65.62 40.60 10.13
CA THR A 357 -65.80 39.77 11.34
C THR A 357 -64.63 38.81 11.54
N ILE A 358 -64.48 38.31 12.77
CA ILE A 358 -63.45 37.31 13.12
C ILE A 358 -63.53 36.09 12.19
N GLU A 359 -64.73 35.62 11.87
CA GLU A 359 -64.94 34.47 10.98
C GLU A 359 -64.48 34.77 9.54
N GLN A 360 -64.78 35.96 9.02
CA GLN A 360 -64.33 36.38 7.70
C GLN A 360 -62.80 36.48 7.63
N CYS A 361 -62.17 37.03 8.67
CA CYS A 361 -60.72 37.13 8.74
C CYS A 361 -60.05 35.75 8.87
N ARG A 362 -60.68 34.79 9.55
CA ARG A 362 -60.19 33.41 9.62
C ARG A 362 -60.35 32.65 8.30
N GLU A 363 -61.33 32.99 7.49
CA GLU A 363 -61.53 32.37 6.16
C GLU A 363 -60.61 32.98 5.10
N GLU A 364 -60.27 34.26 5.22
CA GLU A 364 -59.42 34.98 4.27
C GLU A 364 -57.90 34.79 4.51
N LEU A 365 -57.50 34.51 5.76
CA LEU A 365 -56.09 34.38 6.17
C LEU A 365 -55.66 32.94 6.50
N ASN A 366 -56.56 31.96 6.40
CA ASN A 366 -56.21 30.52 6.34
C ASN A 366 -56.10 30.07 4.89
#